data_AF-A0A0K8Q224-F1
#
_entry.id   AF-A0A0K8Q224-F1
#
_cell.length_a   1.000
_cell.length_b   1.000
_cell.length_c   1.000
_cell.angle_alpha   90.00
_cell.angle_beta   90.00
_cell.angle_gamma   90.00
#
_symmetry.space_group_name_H-M   'P 1'
#
loop_
_entity.id
_entity.type
_entity.pdbx_description
1 polymer ?
#
loop_
_entity_poly.entity_id
_entity_poly.type
_entity_poly.pdbx_seq_one_letter_code
_entity_poly.pdbx_strand_id
1 'polypeptide(L)'
;MRSGTGPAVKKVQLLQNLAVFFGVNEGYLLDADEELPPRVEAQLDLLASMRANKVRNFAARQLDGLSTETLLQIRDLIDEHLRAETPPKP
;
A
#
# COMPACT_ATOMS: atom_id res chain seq x y z
N MET A 1 11.20 3.35 -5.95
CA MET A 1 10.48 2.59 -6.99
C MET A 1 8.99 2.93 -6.87
N ARG A 2 8.56 4.15 -7.26
CA ARG A 2 7.33 4.75 -6.70
C ARG A 2 6.38 5.44 -7.70
N SER A 3 6.63 5.40 -9.00
CA SER A 3 5.65 5.82 -10.00
C SER A 3 5.68 4.80 -11.12
N GLY A 4 4.58 4.07 -11.33
CA GLY A 4 4.42 3.07 -12.38
C GLY A 4 4.35 3.69 -13.79
N THR A 5 5.16 4.70 -14.09
CA THR A 5 5.23 5.41 -15.38
C THR A 5 6.22 4.76 -16.34
N GLY A 6 6.46 3.45 -16.18
CA GLY A 6 7.26 2.67 -17.12
C GLY A 6 6.44 2.29 -18.35
N PRO A 7 7.08 2.03 -19.51
CA PRO A 7 6.37 1.54 -20.68
C PRO A 7 5.58 0.26 -20.34
N ALA A 8 4.31 0.19 -20.77
CA ALA A 8 3.47 -0.98 -20.57
C ALA A 8 4.17 -2.21 -21.17
N VAL A 9 4.55 -3.15 -20.30
CA VAL A 9 5.33 -4.31 -20.72
C VAL A 9 4.40 -5.31 -21.38
N LYS A 10 4.52 -5.50 -22.70
CA LYS A 10 3.66 -6.38 -23.49
C LYS A 10 4.24 -7.79 -23.73
N LYS A 11 5.36 -8.13 -23.08
CA LYS A 11 6.01 -9.44 -23.26
C LYS A 11 5.28 -10.49 -22.43
N VAL A 12 4.39 -11.25 -23.08
CA VAL A 12 3.57 -12.31 -22.46
C VAL A 12 4.40 -13.24 -21.57
N GLN A 13 5.53 -13.75 -22.07
CA GLN A 13 6.38 -14.68 -21.32
C GLN A 13 6.99 -14.07 -20.05
N LEU A 14 7.28 -12.76 -20.03
CA LEU A 14 7.75 -12.10 -18.82
C LEU A 14 6.64 -11.98 -17.78
N LEU A 15 5.43 -11.62 -18.22
CA LEU A 15 4.27 -11.46 -17.34
C LEU A 15 3.84 -12.81 -16.74
N GLN A 16 3.85 -13.89 -17.53
CA GLN A 16 3.60 -15.26 -17.03
C GLN A 16 4.62 -15.65 -15.95
N ASN A 17 5.90 -15.42 -16.18
CA ASN A 17 6.95 -15.74 -15.21
C ASN A 17 6.81 -14.90 -13.93
N LEU A 18 6.41 -13.64 -14.03
CA LEU A 18 6.11 -12.79 -12.87
C LEU A 18 4.89 -13.31 -12.11
N ALA A 19 3.84 -13.72 -12.81
CA ALA A 19 2.65 -14.29 -12.18
C ALA A 19 3.00 -15.55 -11.38
N VAL A 20 3.80 -16.46 -11.96
CA VAL A 20 4.31 -17.65 -11.26
C VAL A 20 5.17 -17.26 -10.05
N PHE A 21 6.07 -16.27 -10.19
CA PHE A 21 6.92 -15.81 -9.10
C PHE A 21 6.10 -15.28 -7.90
N PHE A 22 5.03 -14.52 -8.17
CA PHE A 22 4.15 -13.98 -7.14
C PHE A 22 3.05 -14.95 -6.71
N GLY A 23 2.96 -16.13 -7.33
CA GLY A 23 1.95 -17.16 -7.01
C GLY A 23 0.52 -16.77 -7.39
N VAL A 24 0.36 -15.93 -8.42
CA VAL A 24 -0.95 -15.50 -8.97
C VAL A 24 -1.22 -16.17 -10.31
N ASN A 25 -2.49 -16.18 -10.74
CA ASN A 25 -2.87 -16.74 -12.04
C ASN A 25 -2.14 -15.98 -13.17
N GLU A 26 -1.65 -16.68 -14.20
CA GLU A 26 -0.97 -16.04 -15.32
C GLU A 26 -1.84 -15.03 -16.09
N GLY A 27 -3.15 -15.29 -16.19
CA GLY A 27 -4.13 -14.38 -16.78
C GLY A 27 -4.19 -13.02 -16.06
N TYR A 28 -3.91 -13.00 -14.75
CA TYR A 28 -3.99 -11.78 -13.92
C TYR A 28 -3.11 -10.62 -14.41
N LEU A 29 -1.94 -10.93 -14.97
CA LEU A 29 -1.03 -9.91 -15.50
C LEU A 29 -1.18 -9.70 -17.01
N LEU A 30 -1.91 -10.59 -17.69
CA LEU A 30 -2.09 -10.60 -19.15
C LEU A 30 -3.38 -9.90 -19.57
N ASP A 31 -4.45 -10.02 -18.79
CA ASP A 31 -5.71 -9.34 -19.02
C ASP A 31 -5.80 -8.04 -18.20
N ALA A 32 -5.62 -6.91 -18.90
CA ALA A 32 -5.71 -5.57 -18.30
C ALA A 32 -7.15 -5.18 -17.89
N ASP A 33 -8.15 -5.88 -18.44
CA ASP A 33 -9.58 -5.63 -18.24
C ASP A 33 -10.27 -6.71 -17.37
N GLU A 34 -9.54 -7.73 -16.92
CA GLU A 34 -10.11 -8.78 -16.05
C GLU A 34 -10.15 -8.28 -14.60
N GLU A 35 -11.32 -8.41 -13.97
CA GLU A 35 -11.55 -8.02 -12.59
C GLU A 35 -10.61 -8.81 -11.66
N LEU A 36 -10.01 -8.13 -10.68
CA LEU A 36 -9.06 -8.75 -9.75
C LEU A 36 -9.68 -10.04 -9.17
N PRO A 37 -9.03 -11.21 -9.27
CA PRO A 37 -9.61 -12.42 -8.70
C PRO A 37 -9.92 -12.19 -7.22
N PRO A 38 -11.15 -12.49 -6.72
CA PRO A 38 -11.57 -12.15 -5.36
C PRO A 38 -10.62 -12.66 -4.27
N ARG A 39 -9.90 -13.75 -4.55
CA ARG A 39 -8.87 -14.30 -3.66
C ARG A 39 -7.65 -13.39 -3.53
N VAL A 40 -7.18 -12.80 -4.63
CA VAL A 40 -6.02 -11.90 -4.63
C VAL A 40 -6.38 -10.61 -3.90
N GLU A 41 -7.59 -10.08 -4.13
CA GLU A 41 -8.10 -8.90 -3.44
C GLU A 41 -8.15 -9.12 -1.92
N ALA A 42 -8.78 -10.22 -1.49
CA ALA A 42 -8.86 -10.58 -0.07
C ALA A 42 -7.48 -10.76 0.60
N GLN A 43 -6.50 -11.27 -0.13
CA GLN A 43 -5.12 -11.42 0.37
C GLN A 43 -4.42 -10.07 0.52
N LEU A 44 -4.63 -9.14 -0.41
CA LEU A 44 -4.09 -7.79 -0.33
C LEU A 44 -4.73 -7.00 0.83
N ASP A 45 -6.04 -7.11 1.02
CA ASP A 45 -6.75 -6.49 2.13
C ASP A 45 -6.30 -7.05 3.48
N LEU A 46 -6.09 -8.37 3.55
CA LEU A 46 -5.51 -9.00 4.73
C LEU A 46 -4.12 -8.42 5.03
N LEU A 47 -3.25 -8.31 4.02
CA LEU A 47 -1.91 -7.74 4.18
C LEU A 47 -1.96 -6.27 4.62
N ALA A 48 -2.86 -5.47 4.05
CA ALA A 48 -3.07 -4.08 4.43
C ALA A 48 -3.53 -3.97 5.89
N SER A 49 -4.49 -4.79 6.32
CA SER A 49 -4.98 -4.81 7.70
C SER A 49 -3.89 -5.23 8.70
N MET A 50 -3.05 -6.22 8.36
CA MET A 50 -1.92 -6.64 9.19
C MET A 50 -0.90 -5.51 9.37
N ARG A 51 -0.60 -4.76 8.30
CA ARG A 51 0.30 -3.60 8.38
C ARG A 51 -0.28 -2.49 9.24
N ALA A 52 -1.56 -2.17 9.06
CA ALA A 52 -2.25 -1.18 9.88
C ALA A 52 -2.27 -1.57 11.36
N ASN A 53 -2.54 -2.84 11.67
CA ASN A 53 -2.51 -3.36 13.04
C ASN A 53 -1.11 -3.29 13.66
N LYS A 54 -0.05 -3.53 12.88
CA LYS A 54 1.33 -3.36 13.37
C LYS A 54 1.63 -1.91 13.76
N VAL A 55 1.20 -0.95 12.95
CA VAL A 55 1.35 0.48 13.24
C VAL A 55 0.54 0.87 14.47
N ARG A 56 -0.73 0.44 14.56
CA ARG A 56 -1.59 0.70 15.73
C ARG A 56 -1.00 0.13 17.01
N ASN A 57 -0.50 -1.11 16.99
CA ASN A 57 0.13 -1.73 18.16
C ASN A 57 1.43 -1.02 18.57
N PHE A 58 2.22 -0.58 17.59
CA PHE A 58 3.41 0.22 17.87
C PHE A 58 3.05 1.55 18.52
N ALA A 59 2.09 2.27 17.95
CA ALA A 59 1.58 3.52 18.51
C ALA A 59 1.01 3.32 19.92
N ALA A 60 0.15 2.32 20.12
CA ALA A 60 -0.44 2.04 21.43
C ALA A 60 0.62 1.80 22.52
N ARG A 61 1.75 1.16 22.19
CA ARG A 61 2.85 0.93 23.14
C ARG A 61 3.72 2.16 23.35
N GLN A 62 4.01 2.92 22.29
CA GLN A 62 4.93 4.05 22.34
C GLN A 62 4.28 5.31 22.91
N LEU A 63 2.96 5.42 22.77
CA LEU A 63 2.16 6.53 23.27
C LEU A 63 1.64 6.28 24.69
N ASP A 64 1.79 5.06 25.21
CA ASP A 64 1.49 4.75 26.61
C ASP A 64 2.46 5.53 27.52
N GLY A 65 1.92 6.47 28.29
CA GLY A 65 2.71 7.40 29.12
C GLY A 65 2.92 8.81 28.55
N LEU A 66 2.42 9.13 27.34
CA LEU A 66 2.40 10.50 26.83
C LEU A 66 1.14 11.25 27.26
N SER A 67 1.27 12.55 27.52
CA SER A 67 0.11 13.41 27.83
C SER A 67 -0.72 13.70 26.57
N THR A 68 -2.01 13.99 26.74
CA THR A 68 -2.91 14.35 25.64
C THR A 68 -2.40 15.55 24.84
N GLU A 69 -1.78 16.53 25.50
CA GLU A 69 -1.20 17.71 24.85
C GLU A 69 -0.05 17.34 23.90
N THR A 70 0.85 16.45 24.32
CA THR A 70 1.95 15.97 23.47
C THR A 70 1.43 15.18 22.27
N LEU A 71 0.36 14.39 22.44
CA LEU A 71 -0.28 13.68 21.33
C LEU A 71 -0.87 14.62 20.28
N LEU A 72 -1.47 15.74 20.72
CA LEU A 72 -2.01 16.76 19.83
C LEU A 72 -0.89 17.46 19.04
N GLN A 73 0.23 17.78 19.69
CA GLN A 73 1.40 18.36 19.01
C GLN A 73 2.00 17.41 17.97
N ILE A 74 2.08 16.11 18.28
CA ILE A 74 2.55 15.09 17.33
C ILE A 74 1.61 14.99 16.13
N ARG A 75 0.28 15.01 16.35
CA ARG A 75 -0.71 15.04 15.27
C ARG A 75 -0.50 16.25 14.37
N ASP A 76 -0.38 17.44 14.95
CA ASP A 76 -0.24 18.69 14.20
C ASP A 76 1.01 18.69 13.32
N LEU A 77 2.13 18.19 13.85
CA LEU A 77 3.37 18.02 13.08
C LEU A 77 3.22 17.04 11.91
N ILE A 78 2.52 15.92 12.11
CA ILE A 78 2.25 14.93 11.05
C ILE A 78 1.36 15.54 9.96
N ASP A 79 0.30 16.26 10.34
CA ASP A 79 -0.63 16.90 9.42
C ASP A 79 0.05 17.97 8.56
N GLU A 80 0.95 18.77 9.14
CA GLU A 80 1.76 19.74 8.40
C GLU A 80 2.67 19.05 7.37
N HIS A 81 3.30 17.93 7.74
CA HIS A 81 4.19 17.20 6.84
C HIS A 81 3.43 16.55 5.67
N LEU A 82 2.27 15.96 5.92
CA LEU A 82 1.43 15.35 4.88
C LEU A 82 0.90 16.37 3.87
N ARG A 83 0.58 17.59 4.34
CA ARG A 83 0.17 18.70 3.46
C ARG A 83 1.33 19.20 2.59
N ALA A 84 2.56 19.16 3.10
CA ALA A 84 3.75 19.56 2.35
C ALA A 84 4.17 18.54 1.28
N GLU A 85 3.93 17.23 1.50
CA GLU A 85 4.28 16.17 0.55
C GLU A 85 3.26 15.96 -0.59
N THR A 86 2.05 16.53 -0.49
CA THR A 86 1.02 16.40 -1.53
C THR A 86 1.13 17.57 -2.52
N PRO A 87 1.62 17.37 -3.77
CA PRO A 87 1.61 18.44 -4.76
C PRO A 87 0.16 18.81 -5.11
N PRO A 88 -0.14 20.10 -5.40
CA PRO A 88 -1.47 20.53 -5.79
C PRO A 88 -1.91 19.75 -7.04
N LYS A 89 -3.08 19.11 -6.94
CA LYS A 89 -3.74 18.47 -8.08
C LYS A 89 -4.14 19.57 -9.10
N PRO A 90 -3.78 19.44 -10.39
CA PRO A 90 -4.22 20.37 -11.43
C PRO A 90 -5.74 20.32 -11.65
#